data_AF-A0A2E2T1V2-F1
#
_entry.id   AF-A0A2E2T1V2-F1
#
_cell.length_a   1.000
_cell.length_b   1.000
_cell.length_c   1.000
_cell.angle_alpha   90.00
_cell.angle_beta   90.00
_cell.angle_gamma   90.00
#
_symmetry.space_group_name_H-M   'P 1'
#
loop_
_entity.id
_entity.type
_entity.pdbx_description
1 polymer ?
#
loop_
_entity_poly.entity_id
_entity_poly.type
_entity_poly.pdbx_seq_one_letter_code
_entity_poly.pdbx_strand_id
1 'polypeptide(L)'
;MKLEDHVVELTAGKLIDGDGQSSEYQIFFGNSLRASLAADAQWSQWNYQLLESVEEALEKDPTKSDYIEQLSLEDAHWKWAVKAQHLSTDEYLWFYLFVNGDVQGICLLYHPKDSMLRTAKIFYVEYIAVAPWNRSQHFNVRKFRGVGSRLLRISIKYCVEKLGLELGFSLHSLPKAEAYYEKIGMKKIEGAEKGGLAFFEMPSDQCEKLLGSLDE
;
A
#
# COMPACT_ATOMS: atom_id res chain seq x y z
N MET A 1 10.61 23.38 -16.77
CA MET A 1 10.78 22.19 -15.90
C MET A 1 10.11 21.03 -16.63
N LYS A 2 10.90 20.13 -17.23
CA LYS A 2 10.33 18.96 -17.92
C LYS A 2 9.90 17.96 -16.84
N LEU A 3 8.60 17.74 -16.73
CA LEU A 3 8.00 16.68 -15.92
C LEU A 3 8.17 15.36 -16.70
N GLU A 4 9.40 14.87 -16.79
CA GLU A 4 9.66 13.51 -17.26
C GLU A 4 9.59 12.61 -16.02
N ASP A 5 8.50 11.83 -15.92
CA ASP A 5 8.37 10.81 -14.88
C ASP A 5 9.42 9.72 -15.14
N HIS A 6 10.38 9.53 -14.24
CA HIS A 6 11.40 8.49 -14.33
C HIS A 6 10.85 7.17 -13.80
N VAL A 7 9.88 6.59 -14.51
CA VAL A 7 9.30 5.29 -14.18
C VAL A 7 9.71 4.22 -15.17
N VAL A 8 9.97 3.02 -14.64
CA VAL A 8 10.30 1.82 -15.42
C VAL A 8 9.30 0.74 -15.07
N GLU A 9 8.70 0.12 -16.08
CA GLU A 9 7.84 -1.04 -15.85
C GLU A 9 8.68 -2.21 -15.30
N LEU A 10 8.27 -2.76 -14.16
CA LEU A 10 8.92 -3.94 -13.57
C LEU A 10 8.25 -5.23 -14.01
N THR A 11 6.92 -5.25 -14.03
CA THR A 11 6.14 -6.45 -14.32
C THR A 11 4.70 -6.10 -14.68
N ALA A 12 4.04 -7.05 -15.33
CA ALA A 12 2.62 -7.02 -15.62
C ALA A 12 1.99 -8.37 -15.28
N GLY A 13 0.68 -8.39 -15.07
CA GLY A 13 -0.06 -9.61 -14.80
C GLY A 13 -1.57 -9.37 -14.81
N LYS A 14 -2.32 -10.28 -14.19
CA LYS A 14 -3.78 -10.19 -14.12
C LYS A 14 -4.28 -10.00 -12.70
N LEU A 15 -5.24 -9.11 -12.54
CA LEU A 15 -6.10 -8.97 -11.37
C LEU A 15 -7.49 -9.45 -11.74
N ILE A 16 -8.17 -10.06 -10.78
CA ILE A 16 -9.58 -10.40 -10.88
C ILE A 16 -10.34 -9.39 -10.05
N ASP A 17 -11.38 -8.80 -10.65
CA ASP A 17 -12.25 -7.88 -9.93
C ASP A 17 -13.36 -8.60 -9.13
N GLY A 18 -14.17 -7.82 -8.43
CA GLY A 18 -15.30 -8.32 -7.64
C GLY A 18 -16.34 -9.11 -8.45
N ASP A 19 -16.41 -8.87 -9.77
CA ASP A 19 -17.34 -9.51 -10.69
C ASP A 19 -16.73 -10.73 -11.40
N GLY A 20 -15.49 -11.08 -11.07
CA GLY A 20 -14.76 -12.19 -11.69
C GLY A 20 -14.14 -11.84 -13.05
N GLN A 21 -14.21 -10.58 -13.48
CA GLN A 21 -13.58 -10.12 -14.70
C GLN A 21 -12.08 -9.90 -14.49
N SER A 22 -11.30 -10.37 -15.46
CA SER A 22 -9.85 -10.23 -15.45
C SER A 22 -9.44 -8.91 -16.09
N SER A 23 -8.63 -8.13 -15.38
CA SER A 23 -8.00 -6.90 -15.87
C SER A 23 -6.48 -7.02 -15.82
N GLU A 24 -5.80 -6.49 -16.82
CA GLU A 24 -4.33 -6.42 -16.83
C GLU A 24 -3.86 -5.32 -15.88
N TYR A 25 -2.84 -5.64 -15.09
CA TYR A 25 -2.14 -4.67 -14.26
C TYR A 25 -0.70 -4.55 -14.68
N GLN A 26 -0.13 -3.38 -14.42
CA GLN A 26 1.30 -3.10 -14.55
C GLN A 26 1.82 -2.53 -13.24
N ILE A 27 3.03 -2.92 -12.85
CA ILE A 27 3.75 -2.32 -11.71
C ILE A 27 4.96 -1.59 -12.25
N PHE A 28 5.06 -0.31 -11.88
CA PHE A 28 6.16 0.58 -12.24
C PHE A 28 7.01 0.89 -11.01
N PHE A 29 8.31 1.01 -11.24
CA PHE A 29 9.30 1.47 -10.28
C PHE A 29 9.79 2.86 -10.66
N GLY A 30 10.02 3.70 -9.65
CA GLY A 30 10.54 5.06 -9.81
C GLY A 30 9.52 6.11 -9.43
N ASN A 31 9.98 7.30 -9.12
CA ASN A 31 9.13 8.36 -8.60
C ASN A 31 8.34 9.05 -9.74
N SER A 32 7.00 9.10 -9.62
CA SER A 32 6.14 9.79 -10.57
C SER A 32 5.24 10.79 -9.88
N LEU A 33 5.51 12.08 -10.13
CA LEU A 33 4.67 13.17 -9.66
C LEU A 33 3.28 13.11 -10.33
N ARG A 34 3.22 12.71 -11.60
CA ARG A 34 1.94 12.57 -12.33
C ARG A 34 1.06 11.49 -11.71
N ALA A 35 1.62 10.30 -11.46
CA ALA A 35 0.88 9.20 -10.84
C ALA A 35 0.40 9.57 -9.43
N SER A 36 1.28 10.22 -8.66
CA SER A 36 0.94 10.69 -7.32
C SER A 36 -0.16 11.76 -7.31
N LEU A 37 -0.13 12.72 -8.24
CA LEU A 37 -1.19 13.71 -8.41
C LEU A 37 -2.51 13.07 -8.84
N ALA A 38 -2.46 12.10 -9.76
CA ALA A 38 -3.65 11.38 -10.19
C ALA A 38 -4.29 10.60 -9.03
N ALA A 39 -3.48 9.92 -8.22
CA ALA A 39 -3.95 9.22 -7.01
C ALA A 39 -4.58 10.18 -6.01
N ASP A 40 -3.92 11.30 -5.69
CA ASP A 40 -4.46 12.32 -4.79
C ASP A 40 -5.85 12.80 -5.25
N ALA A 41 -6.00 13.09 -6.55
CA ALA A 41 -7.27 13.57 -7.10
C ALA A 41 -8.36 12.48 -7.09
N GLN A 42 -8.07 11.31 -7.67
CA GLN A 42 -9.05 10.23 -7.84
C GLN A 42 -9.50 9.64 -6.50
N TRP A 43 -8.55 9.42 -5.57
CA TRP A 43 -8.86 8.80 -4.29
C TRP A 43 -9.63 9.77 -3.40
N SER A 44 -9.29 11.06 -3.44
CA SER A 44 -10.03 12.10 -2.71
C SER A 44 -11.45 12.26 -3.23
N GLN A 45 -11.63 12.27 -4.56
CA GLN A 45 -12.96 12.33 -5.19
C GLN A 45 -13.82 11.13 -4.77
N TRP A 46 -13.26 9.93 -4.78
CA TRP A 46 -13.99 8.73 -4.36
C TRP A 46 -14.37 8.77 -2.88
N ASN A 47 -13.45 9.21 -2.01
CA ASN A 47 -13.73 9.35 -0.57
C ASN A 47 -14.86 10.36 -0.32
N TYR A 48 -14.93 11.44 -1.09
CA TYR A 48 -16.04 12.39 -1.00
C TYR A 48 -17.38 11.74 -1.35
N GLN A 49 -17.46 11.01 -2.47
CA GLN A 49 -18.67 10.28 -2.88
C GLN A 49 -19.10 9.21 -1.87
N LEU A 50 -18.12 8.53 -1.25
CA LEU A 50 -18.38 7.59 -0.16
C LEU A 50 -19.02 8.31 1.02
N LEU A 51 -18.50 9.48 1.44
CA LEU A 51 -19.04 10.23 2.57
C LEU A 51 -20.46 10.74 2.29
N GLU A 52 -20.75 11.21 1.08
CA GLU A 52 -22.12 11.56 0.67
C GLU A 52 -23.06 10.34 0.79
N SER A 53 -22.62 9.17 0.32
CA SER A 53 -23.40 7.93 0.41
C SER A 53 -23.64 7.49 1.86
N VAL A 54 -22.68 7.74 2.75
CA VAL A 54 -22.78 7.47 4.19
C VAL A 54 -23.78 8.43 4.84
N GLU A 55 -23.70 9.72 4.53
CA GLU A 55 -24.63 10.74 5.02
C GLU A 55 -26.08 10.39 4.66
N GLU A 56 -26.36 10.10 3.38
CA GLU A 56 -27.68 9.67 2.93
C GLU A 56 -28.17 8.39 3.62
N ALA A 57 -27.26 7.45 3.91
CA ALA A 57 -27.61 6.20 4.58
C ALA A 57 -27.98 6.44 6.05
N LEU A 58 -27.31 7.37 6.73
CA LEU A 58 -27.57 7.74 8.12
C LEU A 58 -28.86 8.57 8.26
N GLU A 59 -29.18 9.42 7.29
CA GLU A 59 -30.47 10.12 7.26
C GLU A 59 -31.65 9.13 7.17
N LYS A 60 -31.49 8.06 6.39
CA LYS A 60 -32.50 7.01 6.24
C LYS A 60 -32.58 6.07 7.45
N ASP A 61 -31.44 5.82 8.09
CA ASP A 61 -31.32 4.91 9.22
C ASP A 61 -30.20 5.35 10.19
N PRO A 62 -30.54 6.18 11.20
CA PRO A 62 -29.57 6.69 12.17
C PRO A 62 -28.89 5.61 13.01
N THR A 63 -29.42 4.39 13.06
CA THR A 63 -28.83 3.29 13.84
C THR A 63 -27.53 2.75 13.24
N LYS A 64 -27.18 3.20 12.03
CA LYS A 64 -25.96 2.80 11.29
C LYS A 64 -24.72 3.63 11.60
N SER A 65 -24.74 4.45 12.66
CA SER A 65 -23.61 5.31 13.06
C SER A 65 -22.29 4.54 13.18
N ASP A 66 -22.34 3.29 13.65
CA ASP A 66 -21.17 2.44 13.85
C ASP A 66 -20.46 2.08 12.53
N TYR A 67 -21.12 2.26 11.38
CA TYR A 67 -20.50 2.04 10.07
C TYR A 67 -19.47 3.13 9.74
N ILE A 68 -19.58 4.32 10.35
CA ILE A 68 -18.60 5.41 10.19
C ILE A 68 -17.24 4.95 10.75
N GLU A 69 -17.23 4.31 11.91
CA GLU A 69 -16.01 3.82 12.55
C GLU A 69 -15.29 2.78 11.69
N GLN A 70 -16.02 2.12 10.80
CA GLN A 70 -15.51 1.06 9.93
C GLN A 70 -14.99 1.58 8.59
N LEU A 71 -15.17 2.87 8.29
CA LEU A 71 -14.61 3.50 7.10
C LEU A 71 -13.07 3.48 7.15
N SER A 72 -12.44 3.03 6.08
CA SER A 72 -10.97 2.98 5.99
C SER A 72 -10.44 4.28 5.38
N LEU A 73 -10.48 5.37 6.14
CA LEU A 73 -10.05 6.72 5.73
C LEU A 73 -8.77 7.20 6.44
N GLU A 74 -8.10 6.34 7.22
CA GLU A 74 -6.92 6.73 8.02
C GLU A 74 -5.77 7.28 7.19
N ASP A 75 -5.63 6.87 5.94
CA ASP A 75 -4.61 7.35 5.00
C ASP A 75 -5.09 8.47 4.07
N ALA A 76 -6.35 8.92 4.17
CA ALA A 76 -6.92 9.92 3.26
C ALA A 76 -6.19 11.28 3.31
N HIS A 77 -5.51 11.56 4.42
CA HIS A 77 -4.69 12.75 4.59
C HIS A 77 -3.28 12.62 3.96
N TRP A 78 -2.92 11.45 3.45
CA TRP A 78 -1.64 11.26 2.79
C TRP A 78 -1.64 11.91 1.41
N LYS A 79 -1.03 13.09 1.34
CA LYS A 79 -0.78 13.79 0.07
C LYS A 79 0.39 13.15 -0.67
N TRP A 80 0.10 12.28 -1.63
CA TRP A 80 1.11 11.54 -2.41
C TRP A 80 1.97 12.45 -3.25
N ALA A 81 1.40 13.46 -3.91
CA ALA A 81 2.16 14.38 -4.74
C ALA A 81 3.18 15.19 -3.92
N VAL A 82 2.79 15.60 -2.70
CA VAL A 82 3.70 16.27 -1.78
C VAL A 82 4.81 15.32 -1.35
N LYS A 83 4.48 14.06 -1.01
CA LYS A 83 5.50 13.04 -0.67
C LYS A 83 6.45 12.79 -1.85
N ALA A 84 5.95 12.66 -3.06
CA ALA A 84 6.75 12.46 -4.28
C ALA A 84 7.76 13.58 -4.50
N GLN A 85 7.40 14.83 -4.16
CA GLN A 85 8.35 15.94 -4.25
C GLN A 85 9.46 15.87 -3.18
N HIS A 86 9.10 15.52 -1.94
CA HIS A 86 10.02 15.60 -0.80
C HIS A 86 10.83 14.32 -0.54
N LEU A 87 10.31 13.16 -0.94
CA LEU A 87 10.88 11.84 -0.67
C LEU A 87 11.39 11.24 -1.99
N SER A 88 12.38 11.91 -2.59
CA SER A 88 12.86 11.65 -3.95
C SER A 88 14.36 11.33 -4.05
N THR A 89 15.01 11.11 -2.90
CA THR A 89 16.42 10.67 -2.86
C THR A 89 16.55 9.19 -3.23
N ASP A 90 17.78 8.75 -3.48
CA ASP A 90 18.08 7.35 -3.85
C ASP A 90 17.66 6.32 -2.78
N GLU A 91 17.51 6.74 -1.52
CA GLU A 91 17.04 5.91 -0.41
C GLU A 91 15.52 5.67 -0.45
N TYR A 92 14.78 6.47 -1.22
CA TYR A 92 13.33 6.37 -1.35
C TYR A 92 12.93 5.70 -2.65
N LEU A 93 12.31 4.52 -2.52
CA LEU A 93 11.88 3.72 -3.67
C LEU A 93 10.37 3.77 -3.81
N TRP A 94 9.92 4.11 -5.01
CA TRP A 94 8.51 4.25 -5.33
C TRP A 94 8.04 3.13 -6.24
N PHE A 95 6.90 2.56 -5.90
CA PHE A 95 6.21 1.53 -6.68
C PHE A 95 4.75 1.92 -6.87
N TYR A 96 4.29 1.81 -8.11
CA TYR A 96 2.91 2.14 -8.48
C TYR A 96 2.30 0.95 -9.19
N LEU A 97 1.08 0.55 -8.79
CA LEU A 97 0.29 -0.45 -9.50
C LEU A 97 -0.82 0.25 -10.28
N PHE A 98 -0.87 0.00 -11.58
CA PHE A 98 -1.88 0.53 -12.48
C PHE A 98 -2.79 -0.57 -13.01
N VAL A 99 -4.05 -0.23 -13.25
CA VAL A 99 -4.98 -1.00 -14.07
C VAL A 99 -5.73 -0.01 -14.96
N ASN A 100 -5.74 -0.23 -16.27
CA ASN A 100 -6.40 0.64 -17.25
C ASN A 100 -6.03 2.13 -17.13
N GLY A 101 -4.79 2.43 -16.75
CA GLY A 101 -4.29 3.81 -16.56
C GLY A 101 -4.58 4.44 -15.19
N ASP A 102 -5.39 3.81 -14.34
CA ASP A 102 -5.70 4.30 -13.00
C ASP A 102 -4.76 3.72 -11.95
N VAL A 103 -4.30 4.57 -11.02
CA VAL A 103 -3.46 4.14 -9.89
C VAL A 103 -4.30 3.35 -8.89
N GLN A 104 -4.01 2.05 -8.78
CA GLN A 104 -4.69 1.13 -7.88
C GLN A 104 -4.00 1.01 -6.53
N GLY A 105 -2.71 1.33 -6.45
CA GLY A 105 -1.96 1.34 -5.20
C GLY A 105 -0.58 1.96 -5.36
N ILE A 106 -0.05 2.44 -4.24
CA ILE A 106 1.27 3.07 -4.13
C ILE A 106 2.00 2.44 -2.95
N CYS A 107 3.26 2.12 -3.16
CA CYS A 107 4.17 1.67 -2.10
C CYS A 107 5.46 2.50 -2.16
N LEU A 108 5.80 3.13 -1.05
CA LEU A 108 7.00 3.92 -0.84
C LEU A 108 7.84 3.26 0.24
N LEU A 109 9.09 2.95 -0.10
CA LEU A 109 10.06 2.34 0.81
C LEU A 109 11.15 3.34 1.16
N TYR A 110 11.74 3.17 2.34
CA TYR A 110 13.02 3.74 2.72
C TYR A 110 14.04 2.60 2.87
N HIS A 111 15.24 2.75 2.31
CA HIS A 111 16.32 1.78 2.46
C HIS A 111 17.69 2.45 2.48
N PRO A 112 18.71 1.77 3.03
CA PRO A 112 18.62 0.54 3.82
C PRO A 112 18.10 0.81 5.25
N LYS A 113 17.59 -0.23 5.91
CA LYS A 113 17.20 -0.20 7.33
C LYS A 113 17.83 -1.38 8.06
N ASP A 114 18.37 -1.13 9.25
CA ASP A 114 18.78 -2.21 10.16
C ASP A 114 17.57 -2.97 10.69
N SER A 115 17.62 -4.29 10.53
CA SER A 115 16.70 -5.25 11.15
C SER A 115 16.86 -5.21 12.67
N MET A 116 15.73 -5.29 13.37
CA MET A 116 15.66 -5.43 14.83
C MET A 116 15.61 -6.89 15.27
N LEU A 117 15.28 -7.82 14.38
CA LEU A 117 15.24 -9.25 14.68
C LEU A 117 16.59 -9.95 14.53
N ARG A 118 17.50 -9.38 13.72
CA ARG A 118 18.81 -9.98 13.40
C ARG A 118 19.81 -8.96 12.84
N THR A 119 21.08 -9.34 12.78
CA THR A 119 22.13 -8.54 12.13
C THR A 119 21.98 -8.61 10.60
N ALA A 120 21.17 -7.71 10.02
CA ALA A 120 20.88 -7.66 8.59
C ALA A 120 20.43 -6.27 8.13
N LYS A 121 20.68 -5.95 6.85
CA LYS A 121 20.14 -4.78 6.16
C LYS A 121 18.91 -5.17 5.36
N ILE A 122 17.75 -4.67 5.77
CA ILE A 122 16.44 -4.84 5.13
C ILE A 122 15.96 -3.48 4.59
N PHE A 123 14.70 -3.38 4.17
CA PHE A 123 14.06 -2.10 3.88
C PHE A 123 12.91 -1.80 4.86
N TYR A 124 12.50 -0.54 4.91
CA TYR A 124 11.37 -0.05 5.68
C TYR A 124 10.24 0.37 4.71
N VAL A 125 9.02 -0.08 4.93
CA VAL A 125 7.84 0.41 4.19
C VAL A 125 7.41 1.71 4.85
N GLU A 126 7.73 2.83 4.21
CA GLU A 126 7.37 4.17 4.71
C GLU A 126 5.88 4.41 4.54
N TYR A 127 5.33 4.08 3.36
CA TYR A 127 3.91 4.16 3.09
C TYR A 127 3.48 3.04 2.15
N ILE A 128 2.31 2.45 2.41
CA ILE A 128 1.63 1.59 1.46
C ILE A 128 0.13 1.82 1.54
N ALA A 129 -0.49 2.06 0.39
CA ALA A 129 -1.93 2.20 0.29
C ALA A 129 -2.45 1.58 -1.01
N VAL A 130 -3.70 1.16 -0.95
CA VAL A 130 -4.48 0.76 -2.12
C VAL A 130 -5.60 1.77 -2.31
N ALA A 131 -6.01 1.98 -3.56
CA ALA A 131 -7.09 2.90 -3.88
C ALA A 131 -8.35 2.59 -3.06
N PRO A 132 -9.11 3.60 -2.63
CA PRO A 132 -10.26 3.43 -1.74
C PRO A 132 -11.29 2.39 -2.22
N TRP A 133 -11.59 2.35 -3.52
CA TRP A 133 -12.50 1.38 -4.13
C TRP A 133 -12.01 -0.08 -4.07
N ASN A 134 -10.74 -0.33 -3.74
CA ASN A 134 -10.19 -1.67 -3.54
C ASN A 134 -10.25 -2.15 -2.08
N ARG A 135 -10.77 -1.33 -1.15
CA ARG A 135 -10.87 -1.63 0.28
C ARG A 135 -12.23 -2.26 0.59
N SER A 136 -12.26 -3.16 1.58
CA SER A 136 -13.56 -3.73 2.03
C SER A 136 -14.13 -2.77 3.05
N GLN A 137 -15.27 -2.19 2.76
CA GLN A 137 -16.05 -1.39 3.69
C GLN A 137 -17.53 -1.70 3.46
N HIS A 138 -18.40 -1.39 4.42
CA HIS A 138 -19.83 -1.71 4.32
C HIS A 138 -20.54 -1.08 3.12
N PHE A 139 -20.02 0.05 2.64
CA PHE A 139 -20.63 0.84 1.60
C PHE A 139 -20.06 0.56 0.20
N ASN A 140 -19.13 -0.39 0.05
CA ASN A 140 -18.60 -0.74 -1.27
C ASN A 140 -18.17 -2.21 -1.39
N VAL A 141 -18.43 -2.79 -2.56
CA VAL A 141 -17.78 -4.03 -2.98
C VAL A 141 -16.37 -3.70 -3.45
N ARG A 142 -15.37 -4.49 -3.02
CA ARG A 142 -13.98 -4.33 -3.49
C ARG A 142 -13.91 -4.51 -5.00
N LYS A 143 -13.39 -3.50 -5.70
CA LYS A 143 -13.08 -3.64 -7.13
C LYS A 143 -11.98 -4.67 -7.35
N PHE A 144 -10.77 -4.49 -6.81
CA PHE A 144 -9.68 -5.46 -6.94
C PHE A 144 -9.20 -6.00 -5.58
N ARG A 145 -8.79 -7.28 -5.56
CA ARG A 145 -8.20 -7.92 -4.37
C ARG A 145 -6.68 -8.11 -4.51
N GLY A 146 -5.97 -7.95 -3.40
CA GLY A 146 -4.54 -8.28 -3.30
C GLY A 146 -3.61 -7.26 -3.98
N VAL A 147 -4.05 -6.03 -4.22
CA VAL A 147 -3.22 -4.94 -4.77
C VAL A 147 -2.00 -4.67 -3.87
N GLY A 148 -2.24 -4.44 -2.58
CA GLY A 148 -1.17 -4.16 -1.61
C GLY A 148 -0.19 -5.33 -1.45
N SER A 149 -0.69 -6.57 -1.42
CA SER A 149 0.16 -7.75 -1.34
C SER A 149 1.02 -7.96 -2.59
N ARG A 150 0.53 -7.59 -3.78
CA ARG A 150 1.35 -7.61 -5.01
C ARG A 150 2.45 -6.55 -4.97
N LEU A 151 2.11 -5.32 -4.56
CA LEU A 151 3.11 -4.26 -4.36
C LEU A 151 4.22 -4.71 -3.40
N LEU A 152 3.86 -5.21 -2.21
CA LEU A 152 4.85 -5.71 -1.23
C LEU A 152 5.75 -6.78 -1.82
N ARG A 153 5.18 -7.80 -2.51
CA ARG A 153 5.98 -8.89 -3.08
C ARG A 153 6.95 -8.40 -4.14
N ILE A 154 6.52 -7.51 -5.04
CA ILE A 154 7.40 -6.95 -6.06
C ILE A 154 8.47 -6.05 -5.44
N SER A 155 8.11 -5.25 -4.44
CA SER A 155 9.05 -4.44 -3.66
C SER A 155 10.12 -5.29 -2.97
N ILE A 156 9.74 -6.42 -2.35
CA ILE A 156 10.68 -7.37 -1.73
C ILE A 156 11.66 -7.91 -2.78
N LYS A 157 11.13 -8.43 -3.91
CA LYS A 157 11.98 -8.97 -4.99
C LYS A 157 12.95 -7.93 -5.52
N TYR A 158 12.46 -6.70 -5.77
CA TYR A 158 13.29 -5.60 -6.24
C TYR A 158 14.44 -5.31 -5.26
N CYS A 159 14.13 -5.15 -3.98
CA CYS A 159 15.13 -4.86 -2.95
C CYS A 159 16.19 -5.97 -2.82
N VAL A 160 15.78 -7.23 -2.86
CA VAL A 160 16.71 -8.37 -2.77
C VAL A 160 17.57 -8.47 -4.03
N GLU A 161 16.95 -8.49 -5.21
CA GLU A 161 17.63 -8.78 -6.47
C GLU A 161 18.44 -7.60 -7.02
N LYS A 162 17.98 -6.36 -6.80
CA LYS A 162 18.61 -5.16 -7.37
C LYS A 162 19.50 -4.42 -6.39
N LEU A 163 19.20 -4.48 -5.09
CA LEU A 163 19.92 -3.74 -4.06
C LEU A 163 20.74 -4.64 -3.13
N GLY A 164 20.62 -5.96 -3.26
CA GLY A 164 21.35 -6.92 -2.42
C GLY A 164 20.94 -6.87 -0.95
N LEU A 165 19.71 -6.39 -0.66
CA LEU A 165 19.18 -6.40 0.69
C LEU A 165 18.77 -7.80 1.11
N GLU A 166 18.80 -8.03 2.41
CA GLU A 166 18.43 -9.28 3.04
C GLU A 166 16.91 -9.46 3.07
N LEU A 167 16.43 -10.72 3.04
CA LEU A 167 15.00 -11.02 3.05
C LEU A 167 14.31 -10.56 4.35
N GLY A 168 13.40 -9.62 4.22
CA GLY A 168 12.63 -9.07 5.33
C GLY A 168 12.34 -7.60 5.10
N PHE A 169 11.42 -7.05 5.89
CA PHE A 169 11.09 -5.63 5.88
C PHE A 169 10.43 -5.24 7.18
N SER A 170 10.41 -3.95 7.48
CA SER A 170 9.74 -3.41 8.66
C SER A 170 8.81 -2.26 8.31
N LEU A 171 7.88 -1.94 9.20
CA LEU A 171 6.95 -0.82 9.05
C LEU A 171 6.38 -0.40 10.40
N HIS A 172 5.83 0.82 10.44
CA HIS A 172 4.88 1.21 11.46
C HIS A 172 3.45 1.04 10.91
N SER A 173 2.62 0.29 11.62
CA SER A 173 1.27 -0.03 11.16
C SER A 173 0.25 0.99 11.65
N LEU A 174 -0.69 1.35 10.77
CA LEU A 174 -1.95 1.95 11.21
C LEU A 174 -2.76 0.93 12.03
N PRO A 175 -3.52 1.35 13.05
CA PRO A 175 -4.26 0.44 13.93
C PRO A 175 -5.14 -0.58 13.18
N LYS A 176 -5.88 -0.15 12.15
CA LYS A 176 -6.77 -1.06 11.38
C LYS A 176 -6.01 -2.07 10.50
N ALA A 177 -4.71 -1.86 10.27
CA ALA A 177 -3.88 -2.74 9.45
C ALA A 177 -3.08 -3.76 10.28
N GLU A 178 -3.03 -3.65 11.61
CA GLU A 178 -2.22 -4.54 12.47
C GLU A 178 -2.57 -6.02 12.26
N ALA A 179 -3.87 -6.35 12.28
CA ALA A 179 -4.34 -7.72 12.09
C ALA A 179 -3.93 -8.33 10.73
N TYR A 180 -3.79 -7.50 9.69
CA TYR A 180 -3.27 -7.97 8.40
C TYR A 180 -1.80 -8.33 8.50
N TYR A 181 -0.98 -7.48 9.13
CA TYR A 181 0.46 -7.72 9.27
C TYR A 181 0.77 -8.92 10.17
N GLU A 182 0.02 -9.11 11.25
CA GLU A 182 0.08 -10.32 12.07
C GLU A 182 -0.28 -11.57 11.26
N LYS A 183 -1.36 -11.49 10.47
CA LYS A 183 -1.83 -12.61 9.63
C LYS A 183 -0.78 -13.06 8.60
N ILE A 184 -0.01 -12.13 8.04
CA ILE A 184 1.06 -12.47 7.08
C ILE A 184 2.38 -12.86 7.78
N GLY A 185 2.40 -12.95 9.10
CA GLY A 185 3.54 -13.46 9.88
C GLY A 185 4.54 -12.40 10.35
N MET A 186 4.20 -11.10 10.29
CA MET A 186 5.04 -10.07 10.89
C MET A 186 5.01 -10.13 12.42
N LYS A 187 6.13 -9.80 13.06
CA LYS A 187 6.26 -9.71 14.51
C LYS A 187 6.13 -8.26 14.95
N LYS A 188 5.21 -7.99 15.86
CA LYS A 188 5.16 -6.73 16.60
C LYS A 188 6.37 -6.64 17.53
N ILE A 189 7.07 -5.51 17.52
CA ILE A 189 8.24 -5.29 18.39
C ILE A 189 7.90 -4.16 19.36
N GLU A 190 7.86 -4.52 20.64
CA GLU A 190 7.60 -3.60 21.74
C GLU A 190 8.77 -2.62 21.94
N GLY A 191 8.46 -1.37 22.26
CA GLY A 191 9.45 -0.32 22.54
C GLY A 191 10.06 0.35 21.30
N ALA A 192 9.59 -0.03 20.11
CA ALA A 192 9.99 0.56 18.83
C ALA A 192 8.87 1.43 18.21
N GLU A 193 7.82 1.75 18.96
CA GLU A 193 6.68 2.51 18.50
C GLU A 193 7.05 3.95 18.14
N LYS A 194 6.37 4.51 17.13
CA LYS A 194 6.57 5.89 16.70
C LYS A 194 5.23 6.56 16.46
N GLY A 195 4.99 7.68 17.16
CA GLY A 195 3.76 8.47 17.00
C GLY A 195 2.48 7.68 17.32
N GLY A 196 2.55 6.71 18.24
CA GLY A 196 1.42 5.83 18.58
C GLY A 196 1.19 4.66 17.61
N LEU A 197 2.05 4.49 16.61
CA LEU A 197 1.97 3.37 15.68
C LEU A 197 2.85 2.21 16.15
N ALA A 198 2.29 1.00 16.12
CA ALA A 198 3.01 -0.23 16.43
C ALA A 198 4.05 -0.54 15.34
N PHE A 199 5.26 -0.91 15.76
CA PHE A 199 6.31 -1.35 14.85
C PHE A 199 6.23 -2.85 14.60
N PHE A 200 6.31 -3.22 13.32
CA PHE A 200 6.31 -4.61 12.86
C PHE A 200 7.54 -4.89 12.02
N GLU A 201 8.10 -6.08 12.17
CA GLU A 201 9.15 -6.60 11.29
C GLU A 201 8.79 -8.00 10.78
N MET A 202 9.01 -8.21 9.48
CA MET A 202 8.82 -9.48 8.79
C MET A 202 10.09 -10.35 8.94
N PRO A 203 10.01 -11.50 9.63
CA PRO A 203 11.10 -12.48 9.66
C PRO A 203 11.40 -13.04 8.26
N SER A 204 12.64 -13.44 7.99
CA SER A 204 13.05 -13.93 6.66
C SER A 204 12.27 -15.17 6.20
N ASP A 205 12.02 -16.13 7.10
CA ASP A 205 11.27 -17.37 6.81
C ASP A 205 9.80 -17.09 6.45
N GLN A 206 9.19 -16.10 7.10
CA GLN A 206 7.82 -15.67 6.78
C GLN A 206 7.79 -14.82 5.50
N CYS A 207 8.83 -14.03 5.26
CA CYS A 207 9.01 -13.29 4.01
C CYS A 207 9.09 -14.25 2.81
N GLU A 208 9.82 -15.35 2.93
CA GLU A 208 9.89 -16.40 1.90
C GLU A 208 8.51 -17.01 1.61
N LYS A 209 7.74 -17.34 2.65
CA LYS A 209 6.36 -17.84 2.48
C LYS A 209 5.46 -16.82 1.78
N LEU A 210 5.59 -15.54 2.14
CA LEU A 210 4.85 -14.46 1.49
C LEU A 210 5.18 -14.40 -0.01
N LEU A 211 6.44 -14.58 -0.40
CA LEU A 211 6.86 -14.64 -1.80
C LEU A 211 6.38 -15.89 -2.53
N GLY A 212 6.37 -17.06 -1.87
CA GLY A 212 5.98 -18.35 -2.46
C GLY A 212 4.48 -18.49 -2.79
N SER A 213 3.62 -17.67 -2.18
CA SER A 213 2.16 -17.65 -2.45
C SER A 213 1.75 -17.03 -3.81
N LEU A 214 2.63 -17.02 -4.82
CA LEU A 214 2.37 -16.43 -6.15
C LEU A 214 1.55 -17.34 -7.09
N ASP A 215 1.35 -18.60 -6.74
CA ASP A 215 0.75 -19.62 -7.61
C ASP A 215 -0.72 -19.98 -7.25
N GLU A 216 -1.38 -19.18 -6.41
CA GLU A 216 -2.81 -19.34 -6.05
C GLU A 216 -3.70 -18.16 -6.49
#